data_AF-A0A3D2UVZ4-F1
#
_entry.id   AF-A0A3D2UVZ4-F1
#
_cell.length_a   1.000
_cell.length_b   1.000
_cell.length_c   1.000
_cell.angle_alpha   90.00
_cell.angle_beta   90.00
_cell.angle_gamma   90.00
#
_symmetry.space_group_name_H-M   'P 1'
#
loop_
_entity.id
_entity.type
_entity.pdbx_description
1 polymer ?
#
loop_
_entity_poly.entity_id
_entity_poly.type
_entity_poly.pdbx_seq_one_letter_code
_entity_poly.pdbx_strand_id
1 'polypeptide(L)'
;KVLTSLVSNSGSIFADGGVVRLDVNAAQNIVDRVINMDGIIQARSVVEKNGQIILMGGDAGEVSVSGTLDASGYGQGETGGVVHVLGEMLSFDGYGLIDVSGDLGGGTLLFGGDYQGQGSVPNATDSYIGPDTQTFADAVTSGNGGKIIFWADRRMRFFGIVKGRGGKYFGDGSLVEVSGKEELYFDGSVDTTAANGKTGTLLLDPDTITIADGSGSTTASGASTFTTIYETTLESVSASTNIILLATSSISLSDLSDNLLNLQQGSGNSVTFTVTNGTISFASSTDTISTNGGDIIFNATGDLTIGSLASNGGDISLTGDDFSLSGTLSSGAGNISITHTDSGKIGLGGTTCTGSCDLNISTTELAAMSGNKLIIGGSSNGDIYVNGVTQTTSTFTNGVELNVDAHLSGSKGAIIFEGSASSFSTLTANAVDGVEVNVNLTTVTGALTLDGDSDNALDTLSGNDNILFASGITLTSAGDISLSAANGGMTAAGALTLSATSGITMTGALTGAGAIALTANSAITLNSGISTS
;
A
#
# COMPACT_ATOMS: atom_id res chain seq x y z
N LYS A 1 -28.54 -31.99 -8.49
CA LYS A 1 -29.98 -32.21 -8.22
C LYS A 1 -30.63 -30.85 -8.41
N VAL A 2 -31.56 -30.67 -9.35
CA VAL A 2 -32.21 -29.37 -9.57
C VAL A 2 -32.97 -29.02 -8.29
N LEU A 3 -32.60 -27.91 -7.64
CA LEU A 3 -33.28 -27.42 -6.45
C LEU A 3 -34.69 -26.95 -6.84
N THR A 4 -35.70 -27.18 -6.00
CA THR A 4 -37.05 -26.67 -6.29
C THR A 4 -37.07 -25.16 -6.04
N SER A 5 -36.93 -24.35 -7.09
CA SER A 5 -36.95 -22.88 -6.99
C SER A 5 -38.33 -22.33 -6.68
N LEU A 6 -38.38 -21.28 -5.84
CA LEU A 6 -39.59 -20.50 -5.62
C LEU A 6 -39.80 -19.47 -6.72
N VAL A 7 -38.71 -18.95 -7.29
CA VAL A 7 -38.72 -18.07 -8.46
C VAL A 7 -37.72 -18.63 -9.48
N SER A 8 -38.17 -18.82 -10.72
CA SER A 8 -37.29 -19.18 -11.83
C SER A 8 -37.57 -18.29 -13.03
N ASN A 9 -36.51 -17.85 -13.71
CA ASN A 9 -36.61 -17.18 -15.00
C ASN A 9 -35.69 -17.85 -16.01
N SER A 10 -36.30 -18.68 -16.87
CA SER A 10 -35.66 -19.29 -18.05
C SER A 10 -36.01 -18.59 -19.36
N GLY A 11 -36.86 -17.56 -19.29
CA GLY A 11 -37.33 -16.77 -20.43
C GLY A 11 -36.59 -15.44 -20.55
N SER A 12 -37.29 -14.39 -20.98
CA SER A 12 -36.74 -13.04 -21.08
C SER A 12 -37.64 -12.02 -20.40
N ILE A 13 -37.04 -11.15 -19.58
CA ILE A 13 -37.70 -10.01 -18.94
C ILE A 13 -37.03 -8.73 -19.45
N PHE A 14 -37.80 -7.79 -19.99
CA PHE A 14 -37.30 -6.52 -20.54
C PHE A 14 -37.96 -5.33 -19.82
N ALA A 15 -37.14 -4.43 -19.29
CA ALA A 15 -37.56 -3.25 -18.54
C ALA A 15 -36.54 -2.09 -18.70
N ASP A 16 -36.16 -1.77 -19.93
CA ASP A 16 -35.22 -0.67 -20.24
C ASP A 16 -35.68 0.66 -19.58
N GLY A 17 -34.75 1.34 -18.90
CA GLY A 17 -34.97 2.54 -18.08
C GLY A 17 -35.76 2.31 -16.78
N GLY A 18 -36.07 1.06 -16.46
CA GLY A 18 -36.89 0.64 -15.33
C GLY A 18 -36.15 -0.26 -14.34
N VAL A 19 -36.93 -0.90 -13.46
CA VAL A 19 -36.42 -1.78 -12.40
C VAL A 19 -37.02 -3.17 -12.54
N VAL A 20 -36.18 -4.20 -12.53
CA VAL A 20 -36.58 -5.60 -12.32
C VAL A 20 -36.17 -6.01 -10.91
N ARG A 21 -37.14 -6.39 -10.08
CA ARG A 21 -36.90 -6.90 -8.73
C ARG A 21 -37.52 -8.28 -8.59
N LEU A 22 -36.68 -9.30 -8.36
CA LEU A 22 -37.12 -10.64 -7.97
C LEU A 22 -36.75 -10.83 -6.49
N ASP A 23 -37.77 -11.05 -5.67
CA ASP A 23 -37.64 -11.06 -4.21
C ASP A 23 -38.32 -12.31 -3.65
N VAL A 24 -37.57 -13.07 -2.86
CA VAL A 24 -38.07 -14.23 -2.13
C VAL A 24 -38.10 -13.88 -0.64
N ASN A 25 -39.30 -13.75 -0.09
CA ASN A 25 -39.51 -13.55 1.34
C ASN A 25 -40.15 -14.81 1.95
N ALA A 26 -39.35 -15.63 2.64
CA ALA A 26 -39.81 -16.87 3.24
C ALA A 26 -39.41 -16.99 4.71
N ALA A 27 -40.28 -17.57 5.55
CA ALA A 27 -40.05 -17.83 6.98
C ALA A 27 -39.13 -19.04 7.19
N GLN A 28 -38.14 -18.96 8.10
CA GLN A 28 -37.10 -19.99 8.31
C GLN A 28 -37.72 -21.40 8.40
N ASN A 29 -37.12 -22.39 7.73
CA ASN A 29 -37.43 -23.84 7.78
C ASN A 29 -38.53 -24.44 6.87
N ILE A 30 -38.96 -23.78 5.78
CA ILE A 30 -39.92 -24.38 4.82
C ILE A 30 -39.44 -24.20 3.36
N VAL A 31 -38.98 -25.32 2.75
CA VAL A 31 -38.60 -25.54 1.32
C VAL A 31 -37.34 -24.83 0.82
N ASP A 32 -36.60 -25.49 -0.10
CA ASP A 32 -35.46 -24.97 -0.86
C ASP A 32 -35.79 -23.56 -1.42
N ARG A 33 -35.12 -22.52 -0.91
CA ARG A 33 -35.37 -21.13 -1.30
C ARG A 33 -34.41 -20.75 -2.38
N VAL A 34 -34.82 -20.87 -3.64
CA VAL A 34 -33.91 -20.61 -4.76
C VAL A 34 -34.53 -19.64 -5.74
N ILE A 35 -33.79 -18.58 -6.07
CA ILE A 35 -33.95 -17.85 -7.33
C ILE A 35 -33.04 -18.53 -8.34
N ASN A 36 -33.63 -19.11 -9.39
CA ASN A 36 -32.87 -19.64 -10.54
C ASN A 36 -33.01 -18.67 -11.72
N MET A 37 -31.90 -18.08 -12.15
CA MET A 37 -31.85 -17.20 -13.31
C MET A 37 -30.99 -17.83 -14.42
N ASP A 38 -31.63 -18.58 -15.31
CA ASP A 38 -31.03 -19.23 -16.49
C ASP A 38 -31.34 -18.51 -17.81
N GLY A 39 -32.33 -17.62 -17.82
CA GLY A 39 -32.76 -16.82 -18.96
C GLY A 39 -32.08 -15.46 -19.09
N ILE A 40 -32.82 -14.45 -19.52
CA ILE A 40 -32.35 -13.07 -19.70
C ILE A 40 -33.19 -12.13 -18.84
N ILE A 41 -32.53 -11.24 -18.12
CA ILE A 41 -33.13 -10.05 -17.52
C ILE A 41 -32.40 -8.84 -18.09
N GLN A 42 -33.13 -7.93 -18.72
CA GLN A 42 -32.60 -6.72 -19.32
C GLN A 42 -33.32 -5.49 -18.77
N ALA A 43 -32.55 -4.58 -18.19
CA ALA A 43 -32.97 -3.26 -17.76
C ALA A 43 -31.87 -2.26 -18.14
N ARG A 44 -31.69 -2.03 -19.45
CA ARG A 44 -30.67 -1.11 -19.95
C ARG A 44 -30.98 0.33 -19.59
N SER A 45 -29.97 1.18 -19.48
CA SER A 45 -30.16 2.62 -19.35
C SER A 45 -30.87 3.19 -20.58
N VAL A 46 -31.71 4.21 -20.37
CA VAL A 46 -32.36 4.96 -21.44
C VAL A 46 -32.28 6.45 -21.14
N VAL A 47 -31.50 7.17 -21.94
CA VAL A 47 -31.30 8.62 -21.85
C VAL A 47 -30.78 9.02 -20.46
N GLU A 48 -31.63 9.54 -19.56
CA GLU A 48 -31.25 9.98 -18.21
C GLU A 48 -31.59 8.97 -17.10
N LYS A 49 -32.17 7.82 -17.44
CA LYS A 49 -32.58 6.81 -16.45
C LYS A 49 -31.77 5.53 -16.59
N ASN A 50 -30.92 5.30 -15.59
CA ASN A 50 -30.23 4.04 -15.43
C ASN A 50 -31.23 2.93 -15.07
N GLY A 51 -31.11 1.78 -15.70
CA GLY A 51 -31.91 0.62 -15.32
C GLY A 51 -31.30 -0.14 -14.14
N GLN A 52 -32.13 -0.94 -13.48
CA GLN A 52 -31.75 -1.65 -12.26
C GLN A 52 -32.30 -3.07 -12.23
N ILE A 53 -31.46 -4.03 -11.84
CA ILE A 53 -31.82 -5.43 -11.63
C ILE A 53 -31.48 -5.79 -10.18
N ILE A 54 -32.44 -6.32 -9.43
CA ILE A 54 -32.24 -6.78 -8.05
C ILE A 54 -32.78 -8.19 -7.90
N LEU A 55 -31.91 -9.14 -7.56
CA LEU A 55 -32.26 -10.49 -7.16
C LEU A 55 -31.98 -10.63 -5.65
N MET A 56 -32.99 -10.96 -4.85
CA MET A 56 -32.80 -11.22 -3.41
C MET A 56 -33.42 -12.55 -3.00
N GLY A 57 -32.58 -13.49 -2.57
CA GLY A 57 -32.99 -14.75 -1.96
C GLY A 57 -33.50 -14.61 -0.52
N GLY A 58 -33.29 -13.45 0.11
CA GLY A 58 -33.52 -13.23 1.55
C GLY A 58 -32.47 -13.92 2.44
N ASP A 59 -32.58 -13.74 3.76
CA ASP A 59 -31.57 -14.11 4.78
C ASP A 59 -31.19 -15.61 4.87
N ALA A 60 -31.85 -16.48 4.12
CA ALA A 60 -31.50 -17.90 4.07
C ALA A 60 -31.74 -18.50 2.68
N GLY A 61 -31.82 -17.66 1.64
CA GLY A 61 -32.08 -18.10 0.29
C GLY A 61 -30.84 -18.18 -0.57
N GLU A 62 -30.90 -19.09 -1.54
CA GLU A 62 -29.92 -19.27 -2.59
C GLU A 62 -30.31 -18.47 -3.84
N VAL A 63 -29.34 -17.85 -4.49
CA VAL A 63 -29.54 -17.24 -5.82
C VAL A 63 -28.50 -17.82 -6.76
N SER A 64 -28.98 -18.49 -7.81
CA SER A 64 -28.14 -19.04 -8.87
C SER A 64 -28.38 -18.28 -10.17
N VAL A 65 -27.30 -17.75 -10.74
CA VAL A 65 -27.29 -17.02 -12.02
C VAL A 65 -26.45 -17.81 -13.01
N SER A 66 -27.05 -18.23 -14.12
CA SER A 66 -26.35 -18.91 -15.23
C SER A 66 -26.67 -18.33 -16.61
N GLY A 67 -27.68 -17.45 -16.70
CA GLY A 67 -27.98 -16.67 -17.92
C GLY A 67 -27.47 -15.22 -17.84
N THR A 68 -28.22 -14.28 -18.42
CA THR A 68 -27.78 -12.88 -18.61
C THR A 68 -28.54 -11.88 -17.73
N LEU A 69 -27.81 -11.01 -17.03
CA LEU A 69 -28.31 -9.79 -16.39
C LEU A 69 -27.70 -8.57 -17.11
N ASP A 70 -28.48 -7.86 -17.90
CA ASP A 70 -28.04 -6.71 -18.70
C ASP A 70 -28.66 -5.42 -18.16
N ALA A 71 -27.85 -4.61 -17.50
CA ALA A 71 -28.18 -3.24 -17.11
C ALA A 71 -27.24 -2.23 -17.80
N SER A 72 -26.74 -2.54 -19.00
CA SER A 72 -25.82 -1.68 -19.73
C SER A 72 -26.45 -0.37 -20.21
N GLY A 73 -25.63 0.63 -20.51
CA GLY A 73 -26.02 1.93 -21.06
C GLY A 73 -25.12 2.35 -22.22
N TYR A 74 -25.22 1.66 -23.35
CA TYR A 74 -24.37 1.91 -24.52
C TYR A 74 -24.84 3.07 -25.42
N GLY A 75 -26.00 3.66 -25.15
CA GLY A 75 -26.47 4.83 -25.88
C GLY A 75 -25.56 6.04 -25.63
N GLN A 76 -25.55 6.97 -26.59
CA GLN A 76 -24.73 8.18 -26.47
C GLN A 76 -25.07 8.94 -25.19
N GLY A 77 -24.07 9.17 -24.33
CA GLY A 77 -24.26 9.90 -23.08
C GLY A 77 -24.68 9.03 -21.89
N GLU A 78 -24.98 7.74 -22.10
CA GLU A 78 -25.49 6.87 -21.06
C GLU A 78 -24.37 6.28 -20.19
N THR A 79 -24.71 5.95 -18.95
CA THR A 79 -23.86 5.19 -18.03
C THR A 79 -24.47 3.83 -17.76
N GLY A 80 -23.64 2.87 -17.35
CA GLY A 80 -24.12 1.59 -16.85
C GLY A 80 -25.07 1.72 -15.67
N GLY A 81 -26.01 0.79 -15.58
CA GLY A 81 -27.00 0.66 -14.52
C GLY A 81 -26.50 -0.09 -13.30
N VAL A 82 -27.44 -0.64 -12.53
CA VAL A 82 -27.15 -1.30 -11.25
C VAL A 82 -27.65 -2.73 -11.26
N VAL A 83 -26.81 -3.67 -10.86
CA VAL A 83 -27.17 -5.08 -10.63
C VAL A 83 -26.84 -5.46 -9.19
N HIS A 84 -27.84 -5.92 -8.44
CA HIS A 84 -27.65 -6.53 -7.12
C HIS A 84 -28.05 -8.00 -7.18
N VAL A 85 -27.16 -8.88 -6.73
CA VAL A 85 -27.43 -10.32 -6.54
C VAL A 85 -27.13 -10.65 -5.09
N LEU A 86 -28.18 -10.90 -4.30
CA LEU A 86 -28.11 -10.93 -2.84
C LEU A 86 -28.84 -12.16 -2.28
N GLY A 87 -28.37 -12.71 -1.17
CA GLY A 87 -28.88 -13.92 -0.54
C GLY A 87 -27.83 -14.51 0.40
N GLU A 88 -28.13 -15.64 1.02
CA GLU A 88 -27.23 -16.34 1.94
C GLU A 88 -26.15 -17.14 1.20
N MET A 89 -26.54 -17.80 0.10
CA MET A 89 -25.65 -18.59 -0.76
C MET A 89 -25.82 -18.17 -2.20
N LEU A 90 -24.74 -17.85 -2.90
CA LEU A 90 -24.80 -17.37 -4.26
C LEU A 90 -23.94 -18.22 -5.19
N SER A 91 -24.46 -18.46 -6.40
CA SER A 91 -23.67 -19.03 -7.47
C SER A 91 -23.83 -18.22 -8.77
N PHE A 92 -22.71 -17.96 -9.42
CA PHE A 92 -22.63 -17.48 -10.79
C PHE A 92 -21.93 -18.57 -11.61
N ASP A 93 -22.66 -19.23 -12.49
CA ASP A 93 -22.27 -20.50 -13.11
C ASP A 93 -22.36 -20.50 -14.63
N GLY A 94 -21.78 -21.53 -15.24
CA GLY A 94 -21.85 -21.75 -16.68
C GLY A 94 -21.29 -20.56 -17.46
N TYR A 95 -21.99 -20.15 -18.51
CA TYR A 95 -21.63 -18.98 -19.34
C TYR A 95 -22.39 -17.72 -18.94
N GLY A 96 -22.73 -17.59 -17.65
CA GLY A 96 -23.48 -16.45 -17.14
C GLY A 96 -22.80 -15.12 -17.48
N LEU A 97 -23.61 -14.10 -17.76
CA LEU A 97 -23.16 -12.77 -18.15
C LEU A 97 -23.84 -11.70 -17.31
N ILE A 98 -23.05 -10.81 -16.71
CA ILE A 98 -23.55 -9.59 -16.10
C ILE A 98 -22.92 -8.41 -16.83
N ASP A 99 -23.73 -7.54 -17.43
CA ASP A 99 -23.25 -6.33 -18.13
C ASP A 99 -23.83 -5.09 -17.48
N VAL A 100 -22.96 -4.28 -16.89
CA VAL A 100 -23.23 -2.94 -16.36
C VAL A 100 -22.33 -1.92 -17.03
N SER A 101 -21.88 -2.13 -18.27
CA SER A 101 -21.04 -1.17 -19.01
C SER A 101 -21.83 0.05 -19.49
N GLY A 102 -21.15 1.14 -19.84
CA GLY A 102 -21.80 2.31 -20.43
C GLY A 102 -20.92 3.16 -21.34
N ASP A 103 -21.52 4.10 -22.08
CA ASP A 103 -20.82 5.00 -23.00
C ASP A 103 -19.92 6.01 -22.27
N LEU A 104 -20.48 6.67 -21.24
CA LEU A 104 -19.83 7.69 -20.42
C LEU A 104 -19.41 7.21 -19.01
N GLY A 105 -19.53 5.91 -18.74
CA GLY A 105 -19.13 5.33 -17.45
C GLY A 105 -19.74 3.94 -17.23
N GLY A 106 -18.98 3.08 -16.56
CA GLY A 106 -19.50 1.81 -16.06
C GLY A 106 -20.45 1.99 -14.89
N GLY A 107 -21.29 0.99 -14.67
CA GLY A 107 -22.29 0.91 -13.61
C GLY A 107 -21.79 0.14 -12.38
N THR A 108 -22.73 -0.40 -11.61
CA THR A 108 -22.43 -1.06 -10.33
C THR A 108 -22.94 -2.50 -10.29
N LEU A 109 -22.07 -3.44 -9.94
CA LEU A 109 -22.46 -4.79 -9.50
C LEU A 109 -22.17 -4.96 -8.01
N LEU A 110 -23.19 -5.35 -7.26
CA LEU A 110 -23.07 -5.86 -5.90
C LEU A 110 -23.50 -7.34 -5.88
N PHE A 111 -22.54 -8.24 -5.82
CA PHE A 111 -22.77 -9.69 -5.78
C PHE A 111 -22.39 -10.22 -4.40
N GLY A 112 -23.40 -10.50 -3.57
CA GLY A 112 -23.22 -11.02 -2.21
C GLY A 112 -22.87 -10.00 -1.15
N GLY A 113 -22.80 -8.71 -1.47
CA GLY A 113 -22.52 -7.68 -0.48
C GLY A 113 -22.10 -6.37 -1.14
N ASP A 114 -21.80 -5.37 -0.31
CA ASP A 114 -21.21 -4.11 -0.74
C ASP A 114 -19.75 -4.02 -0.25
N TYR A 115 -19.08 -2.93 -0.60
CA TYR A 115 -17.65 -2.73 -0.44
C TYR A 115 -17.18 -3.06 0.98
N GLN A 116 -16.22 -3.97 1.11
CA GLN A 116 -15.69 -4.47 2.38
C GLN A 116 -16.74 -5.04 3.35
N GLY A 117 -17.85 -5.55 2.78
CA GLY A 117 -19.00 -6.05 3.53
C GLY A 117 -19.72 -4.97 4.32
N GLN A 118 -19.43 -3.71 4.04
CA GLN A 118 -20.05 -2.55 4.67
C GLN A 118 -21.15 -2.03 3.76
N GLY A 119 -22.27 -1.61 4.35
CA GLY A 119 -23.36 -1.00 3.59
C GLY A 119 -24.73 -1.37 4.12
N SER A 120 -25.73 -1.23 3.25
CA SER A 120 -27.14 -1.47 3.57
C SER A 120 -27.72 -2.73 2.93
N VAL A 121 -26.97 -3.36 2.02
CA VAL A 121 -27.36 -4.65 1.43
C VAL A 121 -26.91 -5.78 2.36
N PRO A 122 -27.66 -6.90 2.44
CA PRO A 122 -27.22 -8.07 3.16
C PRO A 122 -25.97 -8.69 2.52
N ASN A 123 -25.11 -9.26 3.36
CA ASN A 123 -23.96 -10.03 2.92
C ASN A 123 -24.33 -11.51 2.76
N ALA A 124 -23.78 -12.15 1.74
CA ALA A 124 -23.83 -13.60 1.57
C ALA A 124 -22.83 -14.27 2.51
N THR A 125 -23.14 -15.48 2.96
CA THR A 125 -22.18 -16.32 3.70
C THR A 125 -21.24 -17.03 2.74
N ASP A 126 -21.75 -17.55 1.62
CA ASP A 126 -20.96 -18.24 0.60
C ASP A 126 -21.27 -17.70 -0.81
N SER A 127 -20.22 -17.42 -1.58
CA SER A 127 -20.32 -17.03 -3.00
C SER A 127 -19.40 -17.89 -3.85
N TYR A 128 -19.92 -18.39 -4.97
CA TYR A 128 -19.18 -19.12 -5.99
C TYR A 128 -19.33 -18.43 -7.35
N ILE A 129 -18.21 -18.15 -8.02
CA ILE A 129 -18.16 -17.54 -9.34
C ILE A 129 -17.31 -18.45 -10.24
N GLY A 130 -17.95 -19.06 -11.23
CA GLY A 130 -17.36 -20.06 -12.12
C GLY A 130 -16.44 -19.48 -13.20
N PRO A 131 -15.56 -20.32 -13.78
CA PRO A 131 -14.47 -19.88 -14.67
C PRO A 131 -14.93 -19.28 -16.01
N ASP A 132 -16.07 -19.70 -16.52
CA ASP A 132 -16.62 -19.26 -17.81
C ASP A 132 -17.56 -18.05 -17.68
N THR A 133 -17.75 -17.53 -16.46
CA THR A 133 -18.63 -16.40 -16.19
C THR A 133 -17.97 -15.07 -16.52
N GLN A 134 -18.76 -14.10 -16.97
CA GLN A 134 -18.27 -12.81 -17.44
C GLN A 134 -19.04 -11.66 -16.80
N THR A 135 -18.29 -10.67 -16.31
CA THR A 135 -18.81 -9.42 -15.79
C THR A 135 -18.17 -8.24 -16.52
N PHE A 136 -19.00 -7.36 -17.08
CA PHE A 136 -18.54 -6.15 -17.77
C PHE A 136 -19.06 -4.89 -17.10
N ALA A 137 -18.17 -3.91 -16.97
CA ALA A 137 -18.41 -2.61 -16.35
C ALA A 137 -17.56 -1.53 -17.01
N ASP A 138 -17.32 -1.69 -18.32
CA ASP A 138 -16.47 -0.81 -19.09
C ASP A 138 -17.13 0.57 -19.28
N ALA A 139 -16.31 1.61 -19.35
CA ALA A 139 -16.66 2.85 -20.04
C ALA A 139 -16.19 2.75 -21.50
N VAL A 140 -17.08 2.94 -22.47
CA VAL A 140 -16.74 2.72 -23.89
C VAL A 140 -16.04 3.94 -24.50
N THR A 141 -16.67 5.11 -24.44
CA THR A 141 -16.15 6.31 -25.09
C THR A 141 -15.29 7.13 -24.13
N SER A 142 -15.85 7.42 -22.97
CA SER A 142 -15.29 8.35 -21.98
C SER A 142 -15.80 7.98 -20.58
N GLY A 143 -15.14 8.47 -19.54
CA GLY A 143 -15.55 8.24 -18.16
C GLY A 143 -14.95 6.97 -17.55
N ASN A 144 -15.25 6.74 -16.28
CA ASN A 144 -14.57 5.73 -15.49
C ASN A 144 -15.23 4.36 -15.66
N GLY A 145 -14.43 3.30 -15.53
CA GLY A 145 -14.95 1.95 -15.30
C GLY A 145 -15.82 1.90 -14.05
N GLY A 146 -16.68 0.88 -13.97
CA GLY A 146 -17.68 0.75 -12.91
C GLY A 146 -17.15 0.34 -11.53
N LYS A 147 -18.06 -0.01 -10.63
CA LYS A 147 -17.77 -0.59 -9.31
C LYS A 147 -18.28 -2.02 -9.26
N ILE A 148 -17.40 -2.99 -9.03
CA ILE A 148 -17.74 -4.41 -9.06
C ILE A 148 -17.31 -5.07 -7.77
N ILE A 149 -18.28 -5.52 -6.97
CA ILE A 149 -18.04 -6.15 -5.67
C ILE A 149 -18.55 -7.58 -5.69
N PHE A 150 -17.66 -8.51 -5.36
CA PHE A 150 -17.98 -9.88 -5.02
C PHE A 150 -17.65 -10.11 -3.54
N TRP A 151 -18.66 -10.41 -2.73
CA TRP A 151 -18.51 -10.52 -1.28
C TRP A 151 -19.04 -11.86 -0.74
N ALA A 152 -18.40 -12.33 0.32
CA ALA A 152 -18.92 -13.36 1.21
C ALA A 152 -18.35 -13.18 2.63
N ASP A 153 -19.21 -13.23 3.66
CA ASP A 153 -18.82 -13.15 5.07
C ASP A 153 -18.01 -14.37 5.53
N ARG A 154 -18.13 -15.51 4.84
CA ARG A 154 -17.37 -16.71 5.15
C ARG A 154 -16.50 -17.15 3.99
N ARG A 155 -17.08 -17.51 2.84
CA ARG A 155 -16.31 -18.14 1.78
C ARG A 155 -16.59 -17.57 0.39
N MET A 156 -15.53 -17.15 -0.28
CA MET A 156 -15.52 -16.75 -1.68
C MET A 156 -14.69 -17.71 -2.52
N ARG A 157 -15.30 -18.28 -3.57
CA ARG A 157 -14.59 -18.99 -4.64
C ARG A 157 -14.75 -18.23 -5.93
N PHE A 158 -13.68 -17.61 -6.42
CA PHE A 158 -13.72 -16.73 -7.56
C PHE A 158 -12.81 -17.22 -8.69
N PHE A 159 -13.41 -17.60 -9.81
CA PHE A 159 -12.73 -18.09 -11.01
C PHE A 159 -13.09 -17.27 -12.27
N GLY A 160 -14.01 -16.31 -12.14
CA GLY A 160 -14.62 -15.63 -13.28
C GLY A 160 -13.73 -14.57 -13.95
N ILE A 161 -14.31 -13.94 -14.97
CA ILE A 161 -13.66 -12.91 -15.80
C ILE A 161 -14.37 -11.57 -15.57
N VAL A 162 -13.62 -10.53 -15.22
CA VAL A 162 -14.13 -9.16 -15.03
C VAL A 162 -13.40 -8.19 -15.94
N LYS A 163 -14.14 -7.33 -16.63
CA LYS A 163 -13.59 -6.16 -17.33
C LYS A 163 -14.30 -4.89 -16.88
N GLY A 164 -13.53 -3.92 -16.42
CA GLY A 164 -14.03 -2.61 -15.99
C GLY A 164 -13.04 -1.53 -16.43
N ARG A 165 -12.86 -1.41 -17.73
CA ARG A 165 -11.87 -0.50 -18.32
C ARG A 165 -12.37 0.94 -18.31
N GLY A 166 -11.42 1.86 -18.22
CA GLY A 166 -11.68 3.29 -18.41
C GLY A 166 -11.98 3.62 -19.87
N GLY A 167 -12.65 4.75 -20.09
CA GLY A 167 -13.09 5.22 -21.40
C GLY A 167 -11.96 5.39 -22.40
N LYS A 168 -12.26 5.12 -23.68
CA LYS A 168 -11.28 5.26 -24.78
C LYS A 168 -10.55 6.60 -24.79
N TYR A 169 -11.22 7.72 -24.55
CA TYR A 169 -10.63 9.06 -24.65
C TYR A 169 -10.12 9.63 -23.31
N PHE A 170 -10.80 9.32 -22.21
CA PHE A 170 -10.41 9.69 -20.84
C PHE A 170 -11.25 8.89 -19.85
N GLY A 171 -10.76 8.80 -18.61
CA GLY A 171 -11.45 8.17 -17.49
C GLY A 171 -10.65 7.00 -16.92
N ASP A 172 -10.83 6.79 -15.61
CA ASP A 172 -10.05 5.84 -14.83
C ASP A 172 -10.65 4.43 -14.90
N GLY A 173 -9.85 3.42 -14.57
CA GLY A 173 -10.33 2.05 -14.50
C GLY A 173 -11.26 1.80 -13.32
N SER A 174 -11.93 0.65 -13.32
CA SER A 174 -12.88 0.23 -12.28
C SER A 174 -12.21 -0.11 -10.96
N LEU A 175 -12.99 -0.05 -9.89
CA LEU A 175 -12.73 -0.80 -8.67
C LEU A 175 -13.37 -2.18 -8.77
N VAL A 176 -12.57 -3.24 -8.62
CA VAL A 176 -13.03 -4.63 -8.51
C VAL A 176 -12.58 -5.18 -7.15
N GLU A 177 -13.53 -5.55 -6.31
CA GLU A 177 -13.27 -6.23 -5.04
C GLU A 177 -13.73 -7.68 -5.12
N VAL A 178 -12.87 -8.59 -4.66
CA VAL A 178 -13.22 -10.00 -4.44
C VAL A 178 -12.81 -10.36 -3.02
N SER A 179 -13.80 -10.55 -2.15
CA SER A 179 -13.55 -10.88 -0.75
C SER A 179 -14.37 -12.09 -0.28
N GLY A 180 -13.69 -12.97 0.43
CA GLY A 180 -14.27 -13.96 1.33
C GLY A 180 -13.64 -13.75 2.69
N LYS A 181 -14.39 -13.17 3.63
CA LYS A 181 -13.82 -12.63 4.87
C LYS A 181 -13.09 -13.68 5.71
N GLU A 182 -13.58 -14.92 5.79
CA GLU A 182 -12.86 -16.03 6.44
C GLU A 182 -11.99 -16.83 5.45
N GLU A 183 -12.51 -17.12 4.26
CA GLU A 183 -11.88 -17.94 3.24
C GLU A 183 -12.05 -17.31 1.85
N LEU A 184 -10.94 -16.86 1.24
CA LEU A 184 -10.91 -16.43 -0.16
C LEU A 184 -10.09 -17.42 -0.99
N TYR A 185 -10.65 -17.79 -2.13
CA TYR A 185 -10.06 -18.66 -3.13
C TYR A 185 -10.12 -17.95 -4.48
N PHE A 186 -9.01 -17.35 -4.90
CA PHE A 186 -8.95 -16.54 -6.12
C PHE A 186 -8.10 -17.22 -7.19
N ASP A 187 -8.72 -17.49 -8.34
CA ASP A 187 -8.07 -17.92 -9.58
C ASP A 187 -8.86 -17.38 -10.80
N GLY A 188 -9.18 -16.08 -10.76
CA GLY A 188 -9.93 -15.38 -11.79
C GLY A 188 -9.11 -14.34 -12.55
N SER A 189 -9.71 -13.73 -13.58
CA SER A 189 -9.07 -12.71 -14.43
C SER A 189 -9.77 -11.36 -14.26
N VAL A 190 -9.00 -10.31 -14.01
CA VAL A 190 -9.52 -8.94 -13.86
C VAL A 190 -8.73 -7.97 -14.72
N ASP A 191 -9.44 -7.19 -15.54
CA ASP A 191 -8.90 -6.11 -16.39
C ASP A 191 -9.57 -4.79 -16.01
N THR A 192 -8.81 -3.93 -15.33
CA THR A 192 -9.22 -2.58 -14.93
C THR A 192 -8.48 -1.49 -15.72
N THR A 193 -7.94 -1.84 -16.90
CA THR A 193 -7.03 -0.95 -17.63
C THR A 193 -7.69 0.35 -18.07
N ALA A 194 -6.92 1.44 -18.10
CA ALA A 194 -7.38 2.74 -18.58
C ALA A 194 -6.30 3.41 -19.46
N ALA A 195 -6.45 3.34 -20.78
CA ALA A 195 -5.41 3.79 -21.71
C ALA A 195 -5.10 5.30 -21.62
N ASN A 196 -6.08 6.11 -21.21
CA ASN A 196 -5.98 7.57 -21.10
C ASN A 196 -6.45 8.09 -19.73
N GLY A 197 -6.31 7.28 -18.68
CA GLY A 197 -6.66 7.60 -17.30
C GLY A 197 -5.74 6.89 -16.32
N LYS A 198 -6.06 6.98 -15.03
CA LYS A 198 -5.41 6.14 -14.01
C LYS A 198 -6.00 4.75 -14.10
N THR A 199 -5.17 3.73 -14.00
CA THR A 199 -5.72 2.39 -13.98
C THR A 199 -6.51 2.11 -12.70
N GLY A 200 -7.48 1.21 -12.80
CA GLY A 200 -8.28 0.77 -11.67
C GLY A 200 -7.59 -0.29 -10.84
N THR A 201 -8.35 -0.88 -9.91
CA THR A 201 -7.79 -1.71 -8.84
C THR A 201 -8.49 -3.06 -8.76
N LEU A 202 -7.70 -4.11 -8.58
CA LEU A 202 -8.14 -5.38 -7.99
C LEU A 202 -7.83 -5.37 -6.49
N LEU A 203 -8.86 -5.44 -5.66
CA LEU A 203 -8.78 -5.58 -4.21
C LEU A 203 -9.15 -7.00 -3.80
N LEU A 204 -8.23 -7.69 -3.11
CA LEU A 204 -8.49 -8.94 -2.41
C LEU A 204 -8.44 -8.65 -0.89
N ASP A 205 -9.54 -8.91 -0.18
CA ASP A 205 -9.71 -8.47 1.23
C ASP A 205 -10.22 -9.56 2.21
N PRO A 206 -9.52 -10.70 2.40
CA PRO A 206 -9.85 -11.71 3.42
C PRO A 206 -9.18 -11.45 4.79
N ASP A 207 -9.45 -12.27 5.81
CA ASP A 207 -8.72 -12.21 7.10
C ASP A 207 -7.22 -12.52 6.94
N THR A 208 -6.87 -13.52 6.12
CA THR A 208 -5.48 -13.88 5.82
C THR A 208 -5.27 -14.11 4.33
N ILE A 209 -4.09 -13.75 3.83
CA ILE A 209 -3.67 -14.05 2.46
C ILE A 209 -2.43 -14.95 2.49
N THR A 210 -2.52 -16.09 1.80
CA THR A 210 -1.35 -16.92 1.49
C THR A 210 -1.17 -16.96 -0.02
N ILE A 211 0.00 -16.50 -0.49
CA ILE A 211 0.45 -16.62 -1.87
C ILE A 211 1.28 -17.90 -1.95
N ALA A 212 0.85 -18.86 -2.77
CA ALA A 212 1.49 -20.17 -2.91
C ALA A 212 2.28 -20.31 -4.22
N ASP A 213 3.36 -21.08 -4.16
CA ASP A 213 4.23 -21.43 -5.30
C ASP A 213 3.46 -22.06 -6.48
N GLY A 214 3.84 -21.66 -7.69
CA GLY A 214 3.37 -22.25 -8.93
C GLY A 214 1.91 -21.96 -9.24
N SER A 215 1.19 -22.99 -9.72
CA SER A 215 -0.19 -22.91 -10.20
C SER A 215 -1.05 -24.02 -9.58
N GLY A 216 -2.35 -23.80 -9.40
CA GLY A 216 -3.25 -24.85 -8.98
C GLY A 216 -4.65 -24.36 -8.64
N SER A 217 -5.49 -25.29 -8.18
CA SER A 217 -6.74 -24.94 -7.53
C SER A 217 -6.44 -24.71 -6.05
N THR A 218 -6.95 -23.61 -5.51
CA THR A 218 -6.79 -23.28 -4.10
C THR A 218 -7.33 -24.39 -3.18
N THR A 219 -6.76 -24.55 -1.99
CA THR A 219 -7.03 -25.67 -1.08
C THR A 219 -8.44 -25.61 -0.47
N ALA A 220 -8.97 -26.75 0.01
CA ALA A 220 -10.30 -26.81 0.60
C ALA A 220 -10.34 -26.31 2.06
N SER A 221 -11.55 -25.94 2.52
CA SER A 221 -11.83 -25.60 3.91
C SER A 221 -11.35 -26.68 4.88
N GLY A 222 -10.56 -26.28 5.89
CA GLY A 222 -9.99 -27.17 6.91
C GLY A 222 -8.57 -27.66 6.61
N ALA A 223 -7.90 -27.14 5.58
CA ALA A 223 -6.47 -27.33 5.38
C ALA A 223 -5.67 -26.69 6.53
N SER A 224 -4.50 -27.24 6.85
CA SER A 224 -3.58 -26.64 7.83
C SER A 224 -3.00 -25.31 7.36
N THR A 225 -3.00 -25.09 6.05
CA THR A 225 -2.63 -23.85 5.36
C THR A 225 -3.67 -23.58 4.27
N PHE A 226 -4.30 -22.41 4.33
CA PHE A 226 -5.30 -21.98 3.35
C PHE A 226 -4.58 -21.19 2.25
N THR A 227 -4.64 -21.67 1.01
CA THR A 227 -4.08 -20.95 -0.14
C THR A 227 -5.12 -19.99 -0.68
N THR A 228 -4.82 -18.70 -0.65
CA THR A 228 -5.71 -17.66 -1.15
C THR A 228 -5.58 -17.51 -2.67
N ILE A 229 -4.34 -17.47 -3.13
CA ILE A 229 -3.99 -17.23 -4.53
C ILE A 229 -2.66 -17.93 -4.84
N TYR A 230 -2.52 -18.39 -6.08
CA TYR A 230 -1.26 -18.92 -6.59
C TYR A 230 -0.45 -17.82 -7.26
N GLU A 231 0.87 -17.92 -7.13
CA GLU A 231 1.87 -17.08 -7.78
C GLU A 231 1.52 -16.83 -9.25
N THR A 232 1.34 -17.89 -10.06
CA THR A 232 1.10 -17.71 -11.51
C THR A 232 -0.16 -16.92 -11.81
N THR A 233 -1.18 -17.01 -10.96
CA THR A 233 -2.42 -16.24 -11.10
C THR A 233 -2.15 -14.77 -10.83
N LEU A 234 -1.44 -14.46 -9.75
CA LEU A 234 -1.10 -13.10 -9.37
C LEU A 234 -0.17 -12.42 -10.39
N GLU A 235 0.80 -13.16 -10.92
CA GLU A 235 1.69 -12.70 -12.00
C GLU A 235 0.97 -12.44 -13.32
N SER A 236 -0.19 -13.06 -13.55
CA SER A 236 -0.97 -12.88 -14.78
C SER A 236 -1.81 -11.60 -14.78
N VAL A 237 -1.94 -10.92 -13.64
CA VAL A 237 -2.65 -9.65 -13.55
C VAL A 237 -1.96 -8.61 -14.43
N SER A 238 -2.74 -7.91 -15.25
CA SER A 238 -2.25 -6.94 -16.22
C SER A 238 -1.28 -5.92 -15.61
N ALA A 239 -0.23 -5.57 -16.36
CA ALA A 239 0.76 -4.54 -15.99
C ALA A 239 0.13 -3.17 -15.64
N SER A 240 -1.07 -2.93 -16.15
CA SER A 240 -1.86 -1.74 -15.90
C SER A 240 -3.12 -2.09 -15.13
N THR A 241 -3.05 -2.92 -14.10
CA THR A 241 -4.07 -3.04 -13.04
C THR A 241 -3.35 -2.94 -11.70
N ASN A 242 -3.80 -2.03 -10.84
CA ASN A 242 -3.28 -1.96 -9.47
C ASN A 242 -3.73 -3.18 -8.69
N ILE A 243 -2.85 -3.73 -7.86
CA ILE A 243 -3.15 -4.85 -6.99
C ILE A 243 -3.15 -4.34 -5.55
N ILE A 244 -4.23 -4.60 -4.82
CA ILE A 244 -4.27 -4.42 -3.37
C ILE A 244 -4.61 -5.76 -2.73
N LEU A 245 -3.65 -6.28 -1.97
CA LEU A 245 -3.84 -7.40 -1.06
C LEU A 245 -4.04 -6.80 0.33
N LEU A 246 -5.28 -6.78 0.79
CA LEU A 246 -5.67 -6.30 2.11
C LEU A 246 -6.00 -7.51 2.99
N ALA A 247 -5.40 -7.60 4.16
CA ALA A 247 -5.70 -8.64 5.12
C ALA A 247 -5.88 -8.05 6.52
N THR A 248 -6.63 -8.75 7.36
CA THR A 248 -6.72 -8.37 8.77
C THR A 248 -5.54 -8.89 9.56
N SER A 249 -5.27 -10.19 9.48
CA SER A 249 -4.34 -10.89 10.37
C SER A 249 -2.95 -11.11 9.78
N SER A 250 -2.83 -11.48 8.50
CA SER A 250 -1.50 -11.68 7.88
C SER A 250 -1.52 -11.75 6.36
N ILE A 251 -0.37 -11.44 5.76
CA ILE A 251 -0.04 -11.84 4.39
C ILE A 251 1.25 -12.66 4.42
N SER A 252 1.24 -13.83 3.79
CA SER A 252 2.42 -14.71 3.70
C SER A 252 2.73 -15.12 2.27
N LEU A 253 4.01 -15.05 1.90
CA LEU A 253 4.56 -15.61 0.67
C LEU A 253 5.16 -16.98 1.00
N SER A 254 4.66 -18.03 0.34
CA SER A 254 5.26 -19.37 0.45
C SER A 254 6.61 -19.42 -0.27
N ASP A 255 7.46 -20.41 0.06
CA ASP A 255 8.73 -20.65 -0.63
C ASP A 255 8.48 -20.93 -2.11
N LEU A 256 8.98 -20.04 -2.99
CA LEU A 256 8.75 -20.11 -4.42
C LEU A 256 9.85 -20.94 -5.10
N SER A 257 9.47 -21.88 -5.96
CA SER A 257 10.40 -22.82 -6.58
C SER A 257 11.46 -22.12 -7.44
N ASP A 258 11.14 -20.96 -8.01
CA ASP A 258 12.06 -20.13 -8.81
C ASP A 258 12.58 -18.90 -8.05
N ASN A 259 12.16 -18.72 -6.80
CA ASN A 259 12.47 -17.59 -5.91
C ASN A 259 11.97 -16.22 -6.43
N LEU A 260 10.93 -16.16 -7.25
CA LEU A 260 10.51 -14.92 -7.87
C LEU A 260 8.99 -14.80 -8.07
N LEU A 261 8.36 -13.90 -7.32
CA LEU A 261 7.03 -13.39 -7.65
C LEU A 261 7.16 -12.19 -8.61
N ASN A 262 6.98 -12.41 -9.91
CA ASN A 262 7.20 -11.45 -10.98
C ASN A 262 5.92 -10.70 -11.40
N LEU A 263 5.63 -9.62 -10.70
CA LEU A 263 4.42 -8.82 -10.89
C LEU A 263 4.59 -7.85 -12.06
N GLN A 264 3.55 -7.71 -12.89
CA GLN A 264 3.67 -7.00 -14.15
C GLN A 264 3.59 -5.47 -14.02
N GLN A 265 3.23 -4.94 -12.84
CA GLN A 265 2.92 -3.52 -12.63
C GLN A 265 4.08 -2.62 -13.09
N GLY A 266 3.78 -1.73 -14.02
CA GLY A 266 4.72 -0.73 -14.53
C GLY A 266 4.56 0.64 -13.87
N SER A 267 5.40 1.60 -14.29
CA SER A 267 5.39 2.98 -13.80
C SER A 267 3.99 3.62 -13.77
N GLY A 268 3.64 4.24 -12.64
CA GLY A 268 2.31 4.81 -12.39
C GLY A 268 1.27 3.83 -11.84
N ASN A 269 1.64 2.57 -11.63
CA ASN A 269 0.83 1.53 -10.99
C ASN A 269 1.56 0.97 -9.76
N SER A 270 0.85 0.24 -8.91
CA SER A 270 1.41 -0.29 -7.68
C SER A 270 0.89 -1.69 -7.34
N VAL A 271 1.68 -2.37 -6.51
CA VAL A 271 1.26 -3.55 -5.76
C VAL A 271 1.34 -3.20 -4.28
N THR A 272 0.20 -3.25 -3.61
CA THR A 272 0.06 -2.87 -2.20
C THR A 272 -0.33 -4.08 -1.37
N PHE A 273 0.42 -4.32 -0.31
CA PHE A 273 0.20 -5.35 0.70
C PHE A 273 -0.10 -4.64 2.01
N THR A 274 -1.31 -4.82 2.54
CA THR A 274 -1.74 -4.16 3.77
C THR A 274 -2.26 -5.19 4.77
N VAL A 275 -1.74 -5.17 5.99
CA VAL A 275 -2.22 -5.95 7.13
C VAL A 275 -2.60 -5.00 8.26
N THR A 276 -3.86 -5.05 8.69
CA THR A 276 -4.41 -4.09 9.66
C THR A 276 -4.27 -4.50 11.12
N ASN A 277 -3.90 -5.75 11.39
CA ASN A 277 -3.68 -6.29 12.74
C ASN A 277 -2.75 -7.52 12.71
N GLY A 278 -1.53 -7.36 12.20
CA GLY A 278 -0.54 -8.43 12.16
C GLY A 278 0.60 -8.18 11.18
N THR A 279 1.16 -9.27 10.64
CA THR A 279 2.49 -9.26 9.99
C THR A 279 2.44 -9.59 8.50
N ILE A 280 3.49 -9.17 7.79
CA ILE A 280 3.79 -9.62 6.42
C ILE A 280 5.07 -10.45 6.47
N SER A 281 5.05 -11.67 5.91
CA SER A 281 6.18 -12.60 6.02
C SER A 281 6.46 -13.40 4.76
N PHE A 282 7.75 -13.63 4.47
CA PHE A 282 8.18 -14.58 3.44
C PHE A 282 8.65 -15.85 4.13
N ALA A 283 8.18 -17.01 3.65
CA ALA A 283 8.60 -18.30 4.17
C ALA A 283 10.06 -18.60 3.83
N SER A 284 10.55 -18.09 2.69
CA SER A 284 11.94 -18.18 2.28
C SER A 284 12.57 -16.80 2.12
N SER A 285 13.76 -16.63 2.68
CA SER A 285 14.52 -15.37 2.56
C SER A 285 15.14 -15.15 1.19
N THR A 286 15.14 -16.18 0.33
CA THR A 286 15.68 -16.09 -1.04
C THR A 286 14.65 -15.59 -2.05
N ASP A 287 13.36 -15.60 -1.69
CA ASP A 287 12.28 -15.13 -2.57
C ASP A 287 12.38 -13.63 -2.82
N THR A 288 12.09 -13.24 -4.05
CA THR A 288 12.04 -11.84 -4.50
C THR A 288 10.63 -11.50 -4.98
N ILE A 289 10.07 -10.39 -4.50
CA ILE A 289 8.93 -9.75 -5.18
C ILE A 289 9.48 -8.68 -6.11
N SER A 290 9.12 -8.76 -7.39
CA SER A 290 9.58 -7.83 -8.43
C SER A 290 8.40 -7.18 -9.16
N THR A 291 8.55 -5.93 -9.57
CA THR A 291 7.63 -5.23 -10.48
C THR A 291 8.37 -4.70 -11.71
N ASN A 292 7.66 -4.23 -12.75
CA ASN A 292 8.26 -3.65 -13.97
C ASN A 292 8.37 -2.11 -13.91
N GLY A 293 8.68 -1.55 -12.74
CA GLY A 293 8.71 -0.10 -12.51
C GLY A 293 7.52 0.44 -11.73
N GLY A 294 6.58 -0.42 -11.33
CA GLY A 294 5.49 -0.07 -10.41
C GLY A 294 5.94 -0.06 -8.96
N ASP A 295 5.23 0.66 -8.12
CA ASP A 295 5.58 0.79 -6.70
C ASP A 295 5.28 -0.50 -5.93
N ILE A 296 6.12 -0.83 -4.95
CA ILE A 296 5.89 -1.91 -4.00
C ILE A 296 5.62 -1.28 -2.63
N ILE A 297 4.44 -1.52 -2.07
CA ILE A 297 3.99 -0.85 -0.85
C ILE A 297 3.58 -1.91 0.17
N PHE A 298 4.27 -1.97 1.31
CA PHE A 298 3.93 -2.85 2.44
C PHE A 298 3.51 -1.99 3.63
N ASN A 299 2.31 -2.25 4.16
CA ASN A 299 1.81 -1.62 5.38
C ASN A 299 1.37 -2.71 6.36
N ALA A 300 2.07 -2.88 7.46
CA ALA A 300 1.69 -3.79 8.52
C ALA A 300 1.67 -3.05 9.86
N THR A 301 0.73 -3.41 10.73
CA THR A 301 0.77 -2.95 12.12
C THR A 301 1.72 -3.78 12.99
N GLY A 302 2.19 -4.93 12.49
CA GLY A 302 3.24 -5.74 13.10
C GLY A 302 4.47 -5.81 12.21
N ASP A 303 5.32 -6.80 12.48
CA ASP A 303 6.61 -6.95 11.81
C ASP A 303 6.51 -7.23 10.30
N LEU A 304 7.52 -6.77 9.58
CA LEU A 304 7.84 -7.15 8.22
C LEU A 304 9.04 -8.11 8.23
N THR A 305 8.85 -9.38 7.88
CA THR A 305 9.95 -10.35 7.70
C THR A 305 10.05 -10.72 6.22
N ILE A 306 11.00 -10.13 5.50
CA ILE A 306 11.01 -10.18 4.04
C ILE A 306 12.32 -10.70 3.44
N GLY A 307 12.20 -11.31 2.26
CA GLY A 307 13.32 -11.70 1.39
C GLY A 307 13.86 -10.49 0.63
N SER A 308 13.69 -10.47 -0.69
CA SER A 308 14.10 -9.34 -1.54
C SER A 308 12.91 -8.63 -2.18
N LEU A 309 13.05 -7.31 -2.42
CA LEU A 309 12.10 -6.51 -3.21
C LEU A 309 12.84 -5.78 -4.33
N ALA A 310 12.32 -5.83 -5.55
CA ALA A 310 12.88 -5.16 -6.72
C ALA A 310 11.80 -4.42 -7.52
N SER A 311 11.65 -3.11 -7.34
CA SER A 311 10.62 -2.35 -8.06
C SER A 311 11.03 -1.95 -9.48
N ASN A 312 12.32 -2.09 -9.84
CA ASN A 312 12.89 -1.74 -11.14
C ASN A 312 12.58 -0.33 -11.65
N GLY A 313 12.37 0.64 -10.73
CA GLY A 313 12.14 2.04 -11.05
C GLY A 313 11.02 2.69 -10.25
N GLY A 314 10.10 1.92 -9.68
CA GLY A 314 9.07 2.41 -8.77
C GLY A 314 9.61 2.65 -7.35
N ASP A 315 8.83 3.29 -6.50
CA ASP A 315 9.18 3.44 -5.09
C ASP A 315 8.95 2.12 -4.32
N ILE A 316 9.74 1.91 -3.27
CA ILE A 316 9.50 0.85 -2.28
C ILE A 316 9.15 1.55 -0.97
N SER A 317 7.96 1.31 -0.44
CA SER A 317 7.49 1.91 0.82
C SER A 317 7.15 0.82 1.83
N LEU A 318 7.75 0.88 3.01
CA LEU A 318 7.64 -0.15 4.05
C LEU A 318 7.22 0.50 5.37
N THR A 319 6.05 0.10 5.87
CA THR A 319 5.56 0.45 7.20
C THR A 319 5.35 -0.81 8.02
N GLY A 320 5.95 -0.86 9.21
CA GLY A 320 5.88 -2.01 10.12
C GLY A 320 6.15 -1.61 11.57
N ASP A 321 6.00 -2.57 12.48
CA ASP A 321 6.48 -2.47 13.88
C ASP A 321 8.00 -2.67 13.90
N ASP A 322 8.50 -3.86 13.56
CA ASP A 322 9.92 -4.08 13.21
C ASP A 322 10.11 -4.47 11.74
N PHE A 323 11.36 -4.40 11.28
CA PHE A 323 11.76 -4.71 9.92
C PHE A 323 12.95 -5.68 9.93
N SER A 324 12.74 -6.88 9.40
CA SER A 324 13.80 -7.87 9.20
C SER A 324 13.99 -8.17 7.72
N LEU A 325 15.13 -7.76 7.18
CA LEU A 325 15.51 -7.98 5.78
C LEU A 325 16.60 -9.04 5.67
N SER A 326 16.28 -10.14 5.00
CA SER A 326 17.26 -11.20 4.72
C SER A 326 17.80 -11.17 3.29
N GLY A 327 17.11 -10.50 2.37
CA GLY A 327 17.51 -10.32 0.97
C GLY A 327 17.98 -8.90 0.68
N THR A 328 17.61 -8.36 -0.49
CA THR A 328 17.97 -6.99 -0.91
C THR A 328 16.73 -6.14 -1.20
N LEU A 329 16.83 -4.83 -0.97
CA LEU A 329 15.87 -3.86 -1.51
C LEU A 329 16.51 -3.10 -2.66
N SER A 330 15.89 -3.12 -3.84
CA SER A 330 16.37 -2.37 -5.00
C SER A 330 15.23 -1.63 -5.70
N SER A 331 15.19 -0.31 -5.52
CA SER A 331 14.16 0.52 -6.15
C SER A 331 14.56 1.06 -7.54
N GLY A 332 15.80 0.83 -7.97
CA GLY A 332 16.35 1.40 -9.19
C GLY A 332 16.33 2.94 -9.15
N ALA A 333 15.46 3.55 -9.95
CA ALA A 333 15.27 5.01 -9.99
C ALA A 333 14.29 5.55 -8.93
N GLY A 334 13.52 4.69 -8.26
CA GLY A 334 12.60 5.09 -7.20
C GLY A 334 13.30 5.23 -5.84
N ASN A 335 12.59 5.75 -4.86
CA ASN A 335 13.03 5.88 -3.48
C ASN A 335 12.72 4.61 -2.67
N ILE A 336 13.40 4.47 -1.54
CA ILE A 336 13.03 3.52 -0.49
C ILE A 336 12.60 4.34 0.72
N SER A 337 11.38 4.12 1.20
CA SER A 337 10.84 4.74 2.42
C SER A 337 10.58 3.68 3.48
N ILE A 338 11.07 3.89 4.71
CA ILE A 338 10.85 2.99 5.83
C ILE A 338 10.31 3.80 7.02
N THR A 339 9.15 3.42 7.53
CA THR A 339 8.43 4.14 8.59
C THR A 339 7.95 3.19 9.69
N HIS A 340 7.97 3.66 10.93
CA HIS A 340 7.42 2.94 12.07
C HIS A 340 5.90 3.13 12.17
N THR A 341 5.17 2.12 12.65
CA THR A 341 3.70 2.18 12.68
C THR A 341 3.09 2.90 13.89
N ASP A 342 3.71 2.89 15.09
CA ASP A 342 3.02 3.38 16.32
C ASP A 342 3.90 4.14 17.35
N SER A 343 4.69 5.12 16.91
CA SER A 343 5.50 6.04 17.75
C SER A 343 6.76 5.46 18.37
N GLY A 344 7.13 4.23 18.03
CA GLY A 344 8.38 3.62 18.47
C GLY A 344 9.63 4.28 17.88
N LYS A 345 10.76 4.02 18.53
CA LYS A 345 12.09 4.50 18.18
C LYS A 345 12.66 3.71 17.03
N ILE A 346 13.27 4.41 16.08
CA ILE A 346 13.99 3.79 14.97
C ILE A 346 15.49 3.79 15.27
N GLY A 347 16.12 2.64 15.16
CA GLY A 347 17.57 2.48 15.26
C GLY A 347 18.22 2.22 13.91
N LEU A 348 19.30 2.94 13.59
CA LEU A 348 20.13 2.73 12.41
C LEU A 348 21.55 2.32 12.77
N GLY A 349 22.02 1.26 12.13
CA GLY A 349 23.36 0.73 12.31
C GLY A 349 23.49 -0.13 13.55
N GLY A 350 24.33 0.27 14.51
CA GLY A 350 24.64 -0.51 15.72
C GLY A 350 24.07 0.06 17.02
N THR A 351 23.04 0.91 16.97
CA THR A 351 22.47 1.56 18.15
C THR A 351 21.59 0.59 18.95
N THR A 352 21.40 0.89 20.23
CA THR A 352 20.40 0.22 21.09
C THR A 352 19.28 1.17 21.49
N CYS A 353 19.19 2.37 20.91
CA CYS A 353 18.20 3.41 21.24
C CYS A 353 18.10 3.69 22.75
N THR A 354 19.24 3.67 23.44
CA THR A 354 19.37 3.76 24.91
C THR A 354 18.67 2.64 25.70
N GLY A 355 18.54 1.46 25.11
CA GLY A 355 17.99 0.25 25.75
C GLY A 355 17.39 -0.72 24.73
N SER A 356 16.31 -0.29 24.07
CA SER A 356 15.66 -1.02 22.97
C SER A 356 15.23 -0.03 21.89
N CYS A 357 15.44 -0.41 20.64
CA CYS A 357 14.75 0.18 19.50
C CYS A 357 13.47 -0.64 19.25
N ASP A 358 12.44 -0.01 18.70
CA ASP A 358 11.22 -0.69 18.30
C ASP A 358 11.37 -1.20 16.86
N LEU A 359 11.87 -0.36 15.95
CA LEU A 359 12.37 -0.78 14.62
C LEU A 359 13.89 -0.63 14.55
N ASN A 360 14.58 -1.69 14.12
CA ASN A 360 16.04 -1.67 13.98
C ASN A 360 16.50 -2.02 12.56
N ILE A 361 17.21 -1.10 11.89
CA ILE A 361 17.82 -1.32 10.60
C ILE A 361 19.34 -1.40 10.79
N SER A 362 19.86 -2.62 10.80
CA SER A 362 21.27 -2.91 11.02
C SER A 362 22.16 -2.42 9.88
N THR A 363 23.48 -2.39 10.12
CA THR A 363 24.46 -2.09 9.07
C THR A 363 24.43 -3.10 7.92
N THR A 364 24.08 -4.35 8.19
CA THR A 364 23.93 -5.40 7.17
C THR A 364 22.73 -5.11 6.28
N GLU A 365 21.60 -4.72 6.88
CA GLU A 365 20.37 -4.41 6.14
C GLU A 365 20.54 -3.14 5.32
N LEU A 366 21.13 -2.08 5.88
CA LEU A 366 21.47 -0.86 5.13
C LEU A 366 22.38 -1.13 3.93
N ALA A 367 23.32 -2.08 4.06
CA ALA A 367 24.20 -2.47 2.95
C ALA A 367 23.49 -3.29 1.85
N ALA A 368 22.34 -3.88 2.17
CA ALA A 368 21.52 -4.65 1.24
C ALA A 368 20.48 -3.80 0.49
N MET A 369 20.44 -2.49 0.73
CA MET A 369 19.51 -1.57 0.08
C MET A 369 20.18 -0.73 -1.00
N SER A 370 19.47 -0.49 -2.09
CA SER A 370 19.91 0.38 -3.18
C SER A 370 18.75 1.10 -3.87
N GLY A 371 18.97 2.33 -4.31
CA GLY A 371 17.92 3.14 -4.93
C GLY A 371 18.30 4.58 -5.23
N ASN A 372 17.30 5.41 -5.44
CA ASN A 372 17.49 6.85 -5.61
C ASN A 372 17.83 7.53 -4.28
N LYS A 373 16.94 7.44 -3.30
CA LYS A 373 17.11 8.00 -1.95
C LYS A 373 16.55 7.02 -0.92
N LEU A 374 17.19 6.95 0.26
CA LEU A 374 16.65 6.29 1.43
C LEU A 374 15.98 7.32 2.34
N ILE A 375 14.70 7.13 2.65
CA ILE A 375 13.92 7.99 3.53
C ILE A 375 13.52 7.14 4.75
N ILE A 376 13.83 7.62 5.94
CA ILE A 376 13.54 6.91 7.19
C ILE A 376 12.79 7.81 8.15
N GLY A 377 11.67 7.31 8.65
CA GLY A 377 10.78 8.03 9.54
C GLY A 377 9.83 9.00 8.83
N GLY A 378 9.13 9.80 9.63
CA GLY A 378 8.04 10.68 9.25
C GLY A 378 7.28 11.13 10.52
N SER A 379 5.95 11.22 10.43
CA SER A 379 5.10 11.71 11.52
C SER A 379 4.65 10.65 12.53
N SER A 380 4.96 9.37 12.29
CA SER A 380 4.45 8.24 13.08
C SER A 380 5.51 7.56 13.95
N ASN A 381 6.79 7.92 13.83
CA ASN A 381 7.85 7.40 14.69
C ASN A 381 8.14 8.35 15.85
N GLY A 382 8.74 7.81 16.91
CA GLY A 382 9.44 8.59 17.93
C GLY A 382 10.82 9.02 17.44
N ASP A 383 11.81 8.91 18.31
CA ASP A 383 13.18 9.32 18.01
C ASP A 383 13.84 8.42 16.95
N ILE A 384 14.81 8.97 16.23
CA ILE A 384 15.73 8.19 15.38
C ILE A 384 17.13 8.19 16.02
N TYR A 385 17.71 7.02 16.23
CA TYR A 385 19.08 6.84 16.69
C TYR A 385 19.98 6.31 15.58
N VAL A 386 21.21 6.82 15.49
CA VAL A 386 22.15 6.47 14.41
C VAL A 386 23.52 6.16 15.01
N ASN A 387 24.06 4.97 14.73
CA ASN A 387 25.36 4.54 15.22
C ASN A 387 26.15 3.76 14.17
N GLY A 388 27.28 4.30 13.73
CA GLY A 388 28.23 3.58 12.88
C GLY A 388 27.72 3.27 11.46
N VAL A 389 26.82 4.09 10.91
CA VAL A 389 26.32 3.92 9.55
C VAL A 389 27.43 4.24 8.55
N THR A 390 27.61 3.40 7.53
CA THR A 390 28.54 3.65 6.42
C THR A 390 27.81 3.43 5.10
N GLN A 391 27.51 4.52 4.41
CA GLN A 391 26.77 4.51 3.15
C GLN A 391 27.64 5.11 2.03
N THR A 392 27.55 4.51 0.84
CA THR A 392 28.34 4.90 -0.34
C THR A 392 27.42 5.39 -1.46
N THR A 393 27.96 6.10 -2.43
CA THR A 393 27.20 6.60 -3.59
C THR A 393 26.57 5.51 -4.45
N SER A 394 27.11 4.29 -4.39
CA SER A 394 26.58 3.14 -5.13
C SER A 394 25.32 2.54 -4.51
N THR A 395 24.98 2.88 -3.26
CA THR A 395 23.74 2.40 -2.64
C THR A 395 22.61 3.39 -2.87
N PHE A 396 22.76 4.68 -2.54
CA PHE A 396 21.73 5.69 -2.83
C PHE A 396 22.30 6.92 -3.52
N THR A 397 21.80 7.20 -4.73
CA THR A 397 22.32 8.27 -5.61
C THR A 397 22.10 9.67 -5.02
N ASN A 398 20.99 9.88 -4.32
CA ASN A 398 20.59 11.12 -3.65
C ASN A 398 20.60 10.98 -2.12
N GLY A 399 21.37 10.01 -1.60
CA GLY A 399 21.70 9.82 -0.20
C GLY A 399 20.55 9.43 0.73
N VAL A 400 20.63 9.89 1.98
CA VAL A 400 19.74 9.50 3.07
C VAL A 400 19.02 10.73 3.63
N GLU A 401 17.75 10.55 3.92
CA GLU A 401 16.89 11.51 4.59
C GLU A 401 16.28 10.86 5.83
N LEU A 402 16.43 11.51 6.98
CA LEU A 402 15.90 11.08 8.27
C LEU A 402 14.87 12.11 8.74
N ASN A 403 13.65 11.67 9.05
CA ASN A 403 12.54 12.54 9.38
C ASN A 403 11.90 12.14 10.72
N VAL A 404 11.78 13.12 11.62
CA VAL A 404 10.95 13.04 12.83
C VAL A 404 10.02 14.24 12.79
N ASP A 405 8.85 14.06 12.19
CA ASP A 405 7.92 15.16 11.86
C ASP A 405 6.91 15.46 12.98
N ALA A 406 6.96 14.71 14.09
CA ALA A 406 6.06 14.88 15.21
C ALA A 406 6.74 14.58 16.56
N HIS A 407 6.48 15.42 17.56
CA HIS A 407 6.89 15.18 18.93
C HIS A 407 5.83 14.31 19.63
N LEU A 408 6.04 13.00 19.61
CA LEU A 408 5.11 12.02 20.17
C LEU A 408 5.37 11.77 21.65
N SER A 409 4.31 11.50 22.43
CA SER A 409 4.41 11.27 23.88
C SER A 409 5.39 10.12 24.19
N GLY A 410 6.42 10.43 24.97
CA GLY A 410 7.45 9.45 25.39
C GLY A 410 8.68 9.41 24.48
N SER A 411 8.68 10.14 23.38
CA SER A 411 9.87 10.48 22.58
C SER A 411 10.40 11.85 22.95
N LYS A 412 11.58 12.20 22.43
CA LYS A 412 12.12 13.56 22.40
C LYS A 412 11.78 14.31 21.11
N GLY A 413 11.11 13.68 20.13
CA GLY A 413 10.95 14.24 18.79
C GLY A 413 12.29 14.47 18.05
N ALA A 414 13.33 13.72 18.41
CA ALA A 414 14.72 14.05 18.07
C ALA A 414 15.42 13.03 17.16
N ILE A 415 16.48 13.47 16.50
CA ILE A 415 17.45 12.61 15.81
C ILE A 415 18.78 12.61 16.59
N ILE A 416 19.28 11.43 16.97
CA ILE A 416 20.44 11.25 17.85
C ILE A 416 21.52 10.44 17.13
N PHE A 417 22.67 11.06 16.87
CA PHE A 417 23.88 10.39 16.39
C PHE A 417 24.77 10.03 17.57
N GLU A 418 25.08 8.75 17.75
CA GLU A 418 25.78 8.23 18.92
C GLU A 418 26.72 7.05 18.62
N GLY A 419 27.45 6.58 19.64
CA GLY A 419 28.32 5.40 19.55
C GLY A 419 29.54 5.64 18.65
N SER A 420 29.46 5.18 17.40
CA SER A 420 30.51 5.29 16.38
C SER A 420 30.16 6.31 15.31
N ALA A 421 31.19 6.98 14.78
CA ALA A 421 31.04 7.96 13.69
C ALA A 421 30.31 7.36 12.48
N SER A 422 29.48 8.17 11.82
CA SER A 422 28.68 7.77 10.67
C SER A 422 29.08 8.52 9.40
N SER A 423 28.97 7.85 8.25
CA SER A 423 29.27 8.39 6.93
C SER A 423 28.18 8.09 5.91
N PHE A 424 27.87 9.09 5.07
CA PHE A 424 26.79 9.04 4.08
C PHE A 424 27.28 9.58 2.73
N SER A 425 26.63 9.24 1.60
CA SER A 425 26.83 9.98 0.35
C SER A 425 26.34 11.42 0.48
N THR A 426 25.08 11.58 0.88
CA THR A 426 24.46 12.83 1.35
C THR A 426 23.61 12.52 2.57
N LEU A 427 23.42 13.50 3.45
CA LEU A 427 22.56 13.35 4.62
C LEU A 427 21.69 14.60 4.79
N THR A 428 20.39 14.39 4.93
CA THR A 428 19.44 15.36 5.48
C THR A 428 18.82 14.73 6.72
N ALA A 429 18.91 15.41 7.87
CA ALA A 429 18.26 15.00 9.10
C ALA A 429 17.33 16.14 9.57
N ASN A 430 16.03 15.90 9.55
CA ASN A 430 14.99 16.84 9.93
C ASN A 430 14.29 16.31 11.19
N ALA A 431 14.45 17.02 12.29
CA ALA A 431 13.78 16.73 13.54
C ALA A 431 12.93 17.92 13.94
N VAL A 432 11.70 17.63 14.35
CA VAL A 432 10.80 18.65 14.89
C VAL A 432 11.34 19.20 16.21
N ASP A 433 11.97 18.36 17.04
CA ASP A 433 12.38 18.74 18.39
C ASP A 433 13.85 18.38 18.71
N GLY A 434 14.71 18.57 17.70
CA GLY A 434 16.14 18.70 17.89
C GLY A 434 17.01 17.57 17.34
N VAL A 435 18.29 17.91 17.15
CA VAL A 435 19.31 16.98 16.67
C VAL A 435 20.47 16.91 17.67
N GLU A 436 20.77 15.72 18.17
CA GLU A 436 21.91 15.46 19.05
C GLU A 436 23.05 14.80 18.28
N VAL A 437 24.21 15.45 18.23
CA VAL A 437 25.41 14.96 17.54
C VAL A 437 26.51 14.63 18.55
N ASN A 438 26.56 13.36 18.94
CA ASN A 438 27.54 12.84 19.91
C ASN A 438 28.77 12.19 19.26
N VAL A 439 28.76 12.06 17.93
CA VAL A 439 29.84 11.46 17.13
C VAL A 439 30.07 12.25 15.85
N ASN A 440 31.24 12.06 15.22
CA ASN A 440 31.55 12.71 13.96
C ASN A 440 30.62 12.24 12.84
N LEU A 441 30.27 13.16 11.94
CA LEU A 441 29.49 12.90 10.74
C LEU A 441 30.29 13.28 9.50
N THR A 442 30.18 12.46 8.46
CA THR A 442 30.84 12.70 7.18
C THR A 442 29.89 12.49 6.02
N THR A 443 29.84 13.42 5.06
CA THR A 443 29.27 13.14 3.74
C THR A 443 30.38 13.04 2.69
N VAL A 444 30.32 12.03 1.83
CA VAL A 444 31.40 11.71 0.87
C VAL A 444 31.15 12.24 -0.53
N THR A 445 29.92 12.69 -0.84
CA THR A 445 29.62 13.34 -2.14
C THR A 445 28.83 14.64 -2.06
N GLY A 446 27.71 14.65 -1.35
CA GLY A 446 26.81 15.81 -1.31
C GLY A 446 26.77 16.48 0.04
N ALA A 447 25.71 17.26 0.26
CA ALA A 447 25.55 18.07 1.44
C ALA A 447 25.26 17.25 2.71
N LEU A 448 25.58 17.87 3.85
CA LEU A 448 25.20 17.49 5.20
C LEU A 448 24.25 18.57 5.73
N THR A 449 22.99 18.21 5.92
CA THR A 449 21.95 19.10 6.45
C THR A 449 21.42 18.53 7.76
N LEU A 450 21.46 19.33 8.82
CA LEU A 450 20.84 19.05 10.11
C LEU A 450 19.86 20.17 10.43
N ASP A 451 18.60 19.82 10.63
CA ASP A 451 17.54 20.74 11.07
C ASP A 451 16.92 20.19 12.35
N GLY A 452 17.12 20.90 13.46
CA GLY A 452 16.57 20.56 14.77
C GLY A 452 15.29 21.31 15.11
N ASP A 453 14.70 22.01 14.13
CA ASP A 453 13.50 22.84 14.25
C ASP A 453 12.74 22.81 12.91
N SER A 454 12.48 21.59 12.41
CA SER A 454 12.06 21.41 11.01
C SER A 454 10.69 21.99 10.69
N ASP A 455 9.81 22.15 11.69
CA ASP A 455 8.49 22.77 11.51
C ASP A 455 8.49 24.29 11.78
N ASN A 456 9.60 24.85 12.29
CA ASN A 456 9.75 26.24 12.71
C ASN A 456 8.68 26.71 13.71
N ALA A 457 8.04 25.78 14.42
CA ALA A 457 7.07 26.08 15.45
C ALA A 457 7.76 26.20 16.82
N LEU A 458 7.05 26.71 17.81
CA LEU A 458 7.50 26.59 19.20
C LEU A 458 6.84 25.36 19.79
N ASP A 459 7.64 24.37 20.19
CA ASP A 459 7.08 23.16 20.76
C ASP A 459 6.55 23.40 22.17
N THR A 460 5.27 23.08 22.37
CA THR A 460 4.59 23.33 23.65
C THR A 460 4.84 22.25 24.70
N LEU A 461 5.47 21.14 24.30
CA LEU A 461 5.72 19.92 25.09
C LEU A 461 7.21 19.77 25.41
N SER A 462 7.77 20.65 26.24
CA SER A 462 9.19 20.55 26.65
C SER A 462 10.19 20.49 25.48
N GLY A 463 9.85 21.15 24.37
CA GLY A 463 10.68 21.19 23.18
C GLY A 463 11.99 21.90 23.40
N ASN A 464 13.04 21.36 22.81
CA ASN A 464 14.38 21.86 22.77
C ASN A 464 14.72 22.58 21.45
N ASP A 465 13.98 22.36 20.34
CA ASP A 465 14.11 23.02 19.02
C ASP A 465 15.58 23.33 18.60
N ASN A 466 16.52 22.45 18.95
CA ASN A 466 17.96 22.76 18.98
C ASN A 466 18.85 21.75 18.25
N ILE A 467 20.12 22.14 18.05
CA ILE A 467 21.18 21.19 17.72
C ILE A 467 22.22 21.17 18.84
N LEU A 468 22.47 20.00 19.39
CA LEU A 468 23.46 19.76 20.44
C LEU A 468 24.67 19.02 19.88
N PHE A 469 25.87 19.53 20.13
CA PHE A 469 27.14 18.89 19.79
C PHE A 469 27.90 18.49 21.05
N ALA A 470 28.33 17.24 21.13
CA ALA A 470 29.27 16.82 22.16
C ALA A 470 30.65 17.50 21.99
N SER A 471 31.56 17.27 22.93
CA SER A 471 32.91 17.85 22.86
C SER A 471 33.76 17.14 21.79
N GLY A 472 34.43 17.93 20.94
CA GLY A 472 35.38 17.41 19.95
C GLY A 472 34.76 16.95 18.64
N ILE A 473 33.51 17.33 18.36
CA ILE A 473 32.79 16.90 17.16
C ILE A 473 33.38 17.55 15.92
N THR A 474 33.51 16.73 14.87
CA THR A 474 33.86 17.16 13.51
C THR A 474 32.76 16.76 12.55
N LEU A 475 32.19 17.75 11.86
CA LEU A 475 31.33 17.54 10.71
C LEU A 475 32.13 17.79 9.44
N THR A 476 32.18 16.80 8.55
CA THR A 476 32.85 16.91 7.25
C THR A 476 31.83 16.73 6.14
N SER A 477 31.78 17.65 5.19
CA SER A 477 30.88 17.55 4.04
C SER A 477 31.62 17.68 2.72
N ALA A 478 31.34 16.76 1.79
CA ALA A 478 31.78 16.84 0.41
C ALA A 478 30.97 17.83 -0.44
N GLY A 479 29.91 18.44 0.12
CA GLY A 479 29.19 19.57 -0.43
C GLY A 479 29.06 20.69 0.60
N ASP A 480 27.83 21.14 0.85
CA ASP A 480 27.51 22.14 1.86
C ASP A 480 27.34 21.52 3.25
N ILE A 481 27.55 22.31 4.30
CA ILE A 481 26.98 22.05 5.64
C ILE A 481 25.86 23.06 5.87
N SER A 482 24.66 22.58 6.17
CA SER A 482 23.52 23.41 6.57
C SER A 482 23.06 23.01 7.96
N LEU A 483 23.06 23.95 8.91
CA LEU A 483 22.59 23.74 10.27
C LEU A 483 21.44 24.70 10.56
N SER A 484 20.30 24.18 11.01
CA SER A 484 19.11 24.96 11.32
C SER A 484 18.53 24.57 12.68
N ALA A 485 18.33 25.57 13.54
CA ALA A 485 17.63 25.51 14.82
C ALA A 485 17.23 26.94 15.20
N ALA A 486 16.21 27.46 14.51
CA ALA A 486 15.89 28.88 14.57
C ALA A 486 15.40 29.31 15.97
N ASN A 487 14.63 28.44 16.63
CA ASN A 487 13.97 28.74 17.89
C ASN A 487 14.81 28.33 19.11
N GLY A 488 15.41 27.13 19.12
CA GLY A 488 16.21 26.62 20.25
C GLY A 488 17.72 26.91 20.15
N GLY A 489 18.22 27.23 18.96
CA GLY A 489 19.63 27.50 18.71
C GLY A 489 20.51 26.26 18.74
N MET A 490 21.82 26.47 18.84
CA MET A 490 22.82 25.42 18.78
C MET A 490 23.80 25.53 19.94
N THR A 491 24.23 24.40 20.49
CA THR A 491 25.19 24.35 21.61
C THR A 491 26.27 23.31 21.36
N ALA A 492 27.53 23.72 21.49
CA ALA A 492 28.69 22.84 21.48
C ALA A 492 29.28 22.72 22.90
N ALA A 493 29.28 21.51 23.45
CA ALA A 493 29.81 21.22 24.80
C ALA A 493 31.34 21.35 24.89
N GLY A 494 32.04 21.56 23.78
CA GLY A 494 33.49 21.75 23.71
C GLY A 494 33.91 22.26 22.34
N ALA A 495 35.05 21.77 21.84
CA ALA A 495 35.51 22.13 20.50
C ALA A 495 34.57 21.56 19.41
N LEU A 496 34.28 22.35 18.38
CA LEU A 496 33.48 21.96 17.22
C LEU A 496 34.21 22.35 15.94
N THR A 497 34.33 21.42 14.99
CA THR A 497 34.93 21.66 13.67
C THR A 497 33.91 21.39 12.58
N LEU A 498 33.64 22.39 11.74
CA LEU A 498 32.83 22.27 10.53
C LEU A 498 33.73 22.43 9.30
N SER A 499 33.78 21.42 8.45
CA SER A 499 34.56 21.43 7.21
C SER A 499 33.68 21.07 6.02
N ALA A 500 33.39 22.05 5.17
CA ALA A 500 32.62 21.89 3.94
C ALA A 500 33.52 22.15 2.73
N THR A 501 33.39 21.35 1.66
CA THR A 501 34.06 21.66 0.39
C THR A 501 33.42 22.84 -0.34
N SER A 502 32.15 23.13 -0.07
CA SER A 502 31.40 24.26 -0.66
C SER A 502 31.14 25.34 0.40
N GLY A 503 29.92 25.46 0.93
CA GLY A 503 29.52 26.48 1.90
C GLY A 503 29.12 25.92 3.27
N ILE A 504 29.12 26.80 4.26
CA ILE A 504 28.52 26.55 5.59
C ILE A 504 27.40 27.58 5.78
N THR A 505 26.18 27.11 6.03
CA THR A 505 25.04 27.95 6.39
C THR A 505 24.53 27.57 7.77
N MET A 506 24.29 28.59 8.60
CA MET A 506 23.79 28.40 9.96
C MET A 506 22.60 29.33 10.24
N THR A 507 21.50 28.76 10.70
CA THR A 507 20.30 29.47 11.14
C THR A 507 20.01 29.11 12.60
N GLY A 508 19.99 30.11 13.48
CA GLY A 508 20.01 29.91 14.94
C GLY A 508 21.34 30.32 15.57
N ALA A 509 21.31 30.77 16.84
CA ALA A 509 22.52 31.19 17.55
C ALA A 509 23.35 29.96 17.97
N LEU A 510 24.68 29.98 17.78
CA LEU A 510 25.57 28.93 18.26
C LEU A 510 26.36 29.40 19.48
N THR A 511 26.30 28.63 20.57
CA THR A 511 27.15 28.81 21.76
C THR A 511 28.13 27.65 21.89
N GLY A 512 29.39 27.94 22.19
CA GLY A 512 30.43 26.92 22.35
C GLY A 512 31.21 27.07 23.66
N ALA A 513 31.38 25.98 24.39
CA ALA A 513 32.28 25.93 25.55
C ALA A 513 33.76 25.77 25.16
N GLY A 514 34.07 25.71 23.87
CA GLY A 514 35.42 25.60 23.32
C GLY A 514 35.55 26.27 21.95
N ALA A 515 36.68 26.02 21.27
CA ALA A 515 36.95 26.61 19.97
C ALA A 515 35.99 26.09 18.90
N ILE A 516 35.42 27.00 18.11
CA ILE A 516 34.62 26.69 16.94
C ILE A 516 35.44 27.01 15.69
N ALA A 517 35.75 25.99 14.89
CA ALA A 517 36.50 26.11 13.65
C ALA A 517 35.57 25.87 12.45
N LEU A 518 35.51 26.84 11.53
CA LEU A 518 34.69 26.79 10.33
C LEU A 518 35.60 26.88 9.10
N THR A 519 35.53 25.90 8.21
CA THR A 519 36.28 25.90 6.94
C THR A 519 35.34 25.59 5.78
N ALA A 520 35.25 26.51 4.82
CA ALA A 520 34.48 26.36 3.60
C ALA A 520 35.24 27.00 2.43
N ASN A 521 35.20 26.41 1.23
CA ASN A 521 35.90 26.99 0.06
C ASN A 521 35.10 28.12 -0.61
N SER A 522 33.79 28.15 -0.44
CA SER A 522 32.90 29.12 -1.09
C SER A 522 32.46 30.23 -0.12
N ALA A 523 31.57 29.93 0.82
CA ALA A 523 31.00 30.94 1.72
C ALA A 523 30.69 30.37 3.10
N ILE A 524 30.74 31.24 4.12
CA ILE A 524 30.24 30.96 5.46
C ILE A 524 29.16 32.01 5.76
N THR A 525 27.91 31.58 5.84
CA THR A 525 26.73 32.42 6.10
C THR A 525 26.20 32.13 7.50
N LEU A 526 26.22 33.15 8.36
CA LEU A 526 25.71 33.09 9.73
C LEU A 526 24.46 33.97 9.83
N ASN A 527 23.28 33.35 9.96
CA ASN A 527 22.00 34.06 10.11
C ASN A 527 21.71 34.42 11.58
N SER A 528 22.67 34.20 12.48
CA SER A 528 22.66 34.61 13.89
C SER A 528 24.11 34.71 14.42
N GLY A 529 24.29 34.89 15.73
CA GLY A 529 25.60 35.02 16.37
C GLY A 529 26.27 33.69 16.73
N ILE A 530 27.61 33.71 16.79
CA ILE A 530 28.43 32.68 17.43
C ILE A 530 29.05 33.27 18.70
N SER A 531 28.95 32.56 19.83
CA SER A 531 29.58 32.91 21.10
C SER A 531 30.44 31.75 21.60
N THR A 532 31.67 32.05 22.04
CA THR A 532 32.57 31.07 22.66
C THR A 532 33.05 31.57 24.02
N SER A 533 33.14 30.69 25.02
CA SER A 533 33.68 31.01 26.35
C SER A 533 35.19 30.92 26.44
#